data_AF-A0A8T6NCM7-F1
#
_entry.id   AF-A0A8T6NCM7-F1
#
_cell.length_a   1.000
_cell.length_b   1.000
_cell.length_c   1.000
_cell.angle_alpha   90.00
_cell.angle_beta   90.00
_cell.angle_gamma   90.00
#
_symmetry.space_group_name_H-M   'P 1'
#
loop_
_entity.id
_entity.type
_entity.pdbx_description
1 polymer ?
#
loop_
_entity_poly.entity_id
_entity_poly.type
_entity_poly.pdbx_seq_one_letter_code
_entity_poly.pdbx_strand_id
1 'polypeptide(L)' 'MIVEETRRTLRVRTIGGEVTLPKDVITFTIDSEEVEIDGASVTQRPEDRINRRYRRN' A
#
# COMPACT_ATOMS: atom_id res chain seq x y z
N MET A 1 -8.90 5.69 -6.06
CA MET A 1 -9.43 5.27 -4.74
C MET A 1 -9.09 3.81 -4.49
N ILE A 2 -8.62 3.43 -3.29
CA ILE A 2 -8.33 2.02 -2.97
C ILE A 2 -9.66 1.29 -2.70
N VAL A 3 -9.84 0.12 -3.32
CA VAL A 3 -11.04 -0.73 -3.19
C VAL A 3 -10.75 -1.93 -2.31
N GLU A 4 -9.60 -2.57 -2.51
CA GLU A 4 -9.22 -3.78 -1.78
C GLU A 4 -7.70 -3.83 -1.63
N GLU A 5 -7.25 -4.30 -0.48
CA GLU A 5 -5.83 -4.57 -0.21
C GLU A 5 -5.66 -6.06 0.10
N THR A 6 -4.71 -6.71 -0.56
CA THR A 6 -4.21 -8.02 -0.16
C THR A 6 -2.76 -7.92 0.30
N ARG A 7 -2.22 -9.03 0.80
CA ARG A 7 -0.80 -9.11 1.20
C ARG A 7 0.17 -8.66 0.09
N ARG A 8 -0.16 -8.90 -1.18
CA ARG A 8 0.75 -8.64 -2.31
C ARG A 8 0.20 -7.68 -3.37
N THR A 9 -1.07 -7.31 -3.31
CA THR A 9 -1.69 -6.49 -4.33
C THR A 9 -2.54 -5.38 -3.72
N LEU A 10 -2.67 -4.30 -4.48
CA LEU A 10 -3.57 -3.18 -4.23
C LEU A 10 -4.54 -3.08 -5.40
N ARG A 11 -5.84 -3.14 -5.12
CA ARG A 11 -6.88 -2.91 -6.12
C ARG A 11 -7.36 -1.47 -6.00
N VAL A 12 -7.20 -0.71 -7.09
CA VAL A 12 -7.52 0.71 -7.15
C VAL A 12 -8.60 0.96 -8.20
N ARG A 13 -9.58 1.77 -7.85
CA ARG A 13 -10.57 2.32 -8.80
C ARG A 13 -10.03 3.60 -9.40
N THR A 14 -9.95 3.60 -10.72
CA THR A 14 -9.57 4.72 -11.59
C THR A 14 -10.79 5.16 -12.40
N ILE A 15 -10.65 6.25 -13.16
CA ILE A 15 -11.71 6.75 -14.06
C ILE A 15 -12.07 5.70 -15.13
N GLY A 16 -11.09 4.89 -15.55
CA GLY A 16 -11.27 3.83 -16.56
C GLY A 16 -11.71 2.47 -16.00
N GLY A 17 -11.96 2.37 -14.69
CA GLY A 17 -12.33 1.12 -14.03
C GLY A 17 -11.34 0.68 -12.94
N GLU A 18 -11.43 -0.58 -12.54
CA GLU A 18 -10.61 -1.13 -11.46
C GLU A 18 -9.35 -1.80 -11.99
N VAL A 19 -8.21 -1.46 -11.39
CA VAL A 19 -6.89 -1.99 -11.73
C VAL A 19 -6.30 -2.66 -10.51
N THR A 20 -5.70 -3.83 -10.70
CA THR A 20 -4.96 -4.53 -9.64
C THR A 20 -3.48 -4.32 -9.86
N LEU A 21 -2.82 -3.71 -8.88
CA LEU A 21 -1.42 -3.36 -8.91
C LEU A 21 -0.64 -4.26 -7.94
N PRO A 22 0.44 -4.92 -8.38
CA PRO A 22 1.28 -5.72 -7.51
C PRO A 22 2.22 -4.83 -6.69
N LYS A 23 2.28 -5.07 -5.38
CA LYS A 23 2.98 -4.23 -4.39
C LYS A 23 4.51 -4.27 -4.57
N ASP A 24 5.06 -5.38 -5.03
CA ASP A 24 6.51 -5.58 -5.20
C ASP A 24 7.17 -4.69 -6.26
N VAL A 25 6.38 -4.05 -7.13
CA VAL A 25 6.89 -3.25 -8.25
C VAL A 25 6.33 -1.83 -8.30
N ILE A 26 5.48 -1.42 -7.35
CA ILE A 26 4.86 -0.09 -7.33
C ILE A 26 5.35 0.76 -6.16
N THR A 27 5.49 2.05 -6.44
CA THR A 27 5.61 3.11 -5.43
C THR A 27 4.34 3.94 -5.49
N PHE A 28 3.80 4.33 -4.35
CA PHE A 28 2.60 5.16 -4.29
C PHE A 28 2.66 6.16 -3.13
N THR A 29 1.88 7.24 -3.24
CA THR A 29 1.65 8.21 -2.17
C THR A 29 0.21 8.09 -1.67
N ILE A 30 -0.02 8.50 -0.43
CA ILE A 30 -1.36 8.61 0.16
C ILE A 30 -1.64 10.10 0.34
N ASP A 31 -2.86 10.54 -0.02
CA ASP A 31 -3.32 11.94 0.11
C ASP A 31 -2.41 13.00 -0.54
N SER A 32 -1.65 12.60 -1.56
CA SER A 32 -0.67 13.46 -2.23
C SER A 32 0.40 14.03 -1.29
N GLU A 33 0.66 13.36 -0.16
CA GLU A 33 1.81 13.68 0.69
C GLU A 33 3.12 13.45 -0.07
N GLU A 34 4.16 14.23 0.24
CA GLU A 34 5.50 14.08 -0.36
C GLU A 34 6.21 12.78 0.10
N VAL A 35 5.52 11.94 0.88
CA VAL A 35 6.05 10.67 1.38
C VAL A 35 5.75 9.57 0.37
N GLU A 36 6.78 9.18 -0.37
CA GLU A 36 6.74 8.02 -1.26
C GLU A 36 6.80 6.72 -0.45
N ILE A 37 5.84 5.83 -0.69
CA ILE A 37 5.76 4.51 -0.06
C ILE A 37 6.13 3.46 -1.09
N ASP A 38 7.22 2.73 -0.82
CA ASP A 38 7.57 1.52 -1.56
C ASP A 38 6.57 0.40 -1.24
N GLY A 39 5.86 -0.07 -2.26
CA GLY A 39 4.88 -1.15 -2.13
C GLY A 39 5.50 -2.45 -1.58
N ALA A 40 6.77 -2.73 -1.86
CA ALA A 40 7.45 -3.93 -1.37
C ALA A 40 7.60 -3.91 0.16
N SER A 41 7.69 -2.71 0.76
CA SER A 41 7.78 -2.49 2.20
C SER A 41 6.46 -2.75 2.95
N VAL A 42 5.32 -2.74 2.24
CA VAL A 42 3.97 -2.90 2.80
C VAL A 42 3.32 -4.25 2.46
N THR A 43 4.15 -5.30 2.34
CA THR A 43 3.74 -6.70 2.11
C THR A 43 3.36 -7.49 3.38
N GLN A 44 3.33 -6.79 4.52
CA GLN A 44 2.96 -7.35 5.82
C GLN A 44 1.44 -7.44 5.94
N ARG A 45 0.94 -8.44 6.67
CA ARG A 45 -0.51 -8.57 6.89
C ARG A 45 -1.02 -7.36 7.68
N PRO A 46 -2.27 -6.90 7.46
CA PRO A 46 -2.83 -5.76 8.20
C PRO A 46 -2.69 -5.92 9.73
N GLU A 47 -2.84 -7.15 10.24
CA GLU A 47 -2.64 -7.47 11.66
C GLU A 47 -1.19 -7.28 12.18
N ASP A 48 -0.18 -7.40 11.33
CA ASP A 48 1.24 -7.20 11.69
C ASP A 48 1.65 -5.71 11.70
N ARG A 49 0.87 -4.83 11.04
CA ARG A 49 1.22 -3.40 10.87
C ARG A 49 0.99 -2.54 12.13
N ILE A 50 0.06 -2.91 13.02
CA ILE A 50 -0.22 -2.14 14.24
C ILE A 50 0.90 -2.34 15.30
N ASN A 51 1.58 -3.50 15.31
CA ASN A 51 2.54 -3.86 16.35
C ASN A 51 3.98 -3.35 16.14
N ARG A 52 4.29 -2.72 15.01
CA ARG A 52 5.63 -2.16 14.75
C ARG A 52 5.67 -0.64 14.67
N ARG A 53 4.68 0.07 15.24
CA ARG A 53 4.68 1.54 15.28
C ARG A 53 5.58 2.18 16.35
N TYR A 54 6.33 1.45 17.19
CA TYR A 54 7.17 2.09 18.22
C TYR A 54 8.49 1.38 18.57
N ARG A 55 9.36 1.14 17.59
CA ARG A 55 10.81 0.94 17.83
C ARG A 55 11.50 1.16 16.49
N ARG A 56 12.42 2.10 16.28
CA ARG A 56 13.49 2.76 17.06
C ARG A 56 13.88 4.02 16.25
N ASN A 57 14.54 5.06 16.75
CA ASN A 57 15.30 5.35 17.97
C ASN A 57 15.07 6.83 18.32
#